data_AF-A0A818Q6F3-F1
#
_entry.id   AF-A0A818Q6F3-F1
#
_cell.length_a   1.000
_cell.length_b   1.000
_cell.length_c   1.000
_cell.angle_alpha   90.00
_cell.angle_beta   90.00
_cell.angle_gamma   90.00
#
_symmetry.space_group_name_H-M   'P 1'
#
loop_
_entity.id
_entity.type
_entity.pdbx_description
1 polymer ?
#
loop_
_entity_poly.entity_id
_entity_poly.type
_entity_poly.pdbx_seq_one_letter_code
_entity_poly.pdbx_strand_id
1 'polypeptide(L)'
;MPRKYVRKVEPKYSPDNMIKALHDIEHKKLLPIDAAQDHGIPSSTIYNRLSGRFKDSKRGAKTILSKEEESFLIHVIQTFQQWQHPMTPAAIKAIAKNYMLELGRNISIDSHL
;
A
#
# COMPACT_ATOMS: atom_id res chain seq x y z
N MET A 1 -3.66 -3.32 -34.07
CA MET A 1 -3.80 -2.04 -33.32
C MET A 1 -3.78 -2.33 -31.82
N PRO A 2 -3.03 -1.58 -30.99
CA PRO A 2 -2.99 -1.82 -29.55
C PRO A 2 -4.36 -1.54 -28.93
N ARG A 3 -4.85 -2.45 -28.08
CA ARG A 3 -6.12 -2.28 -27.37
C ARG A 3 -5.94 -1.22 -26.28
N LYS A 4 -6.64 -0.09 -26.36
CA LYS A 4 -6.67 0.93 -25.31
C LYS A 4 -7.51 0.40 -24.15
N TYR A 5 -6.85 -0.12 -23.11
CA TYR A 5 -7.55 -0.65 -21.93
C TYR A 5 -8.17 0.50 -21.14
N VAL A 6 -9.49 0.45 -20.94
CA VAL A 6 -10.22 1.37 -20.06
C VAL A 6 -10.69 0.55 -18.86
N ARG A 7 -10.21 0.92 -17.67
CA ARG A 7 -10.54 0.21 -16.42
C ARG A 7 -12.00 0.55 -16.04
N LYS A 8 -12.88 -0.44 -16.10
CA LYS A 8 -14.34 -0.28 -15.89
C LYS A 8 -14.81 -0.56 -14.46
N VAL A 9 -14.08 -0.13 -13.42
CA VAL A 9 -14.49 -0.46 -12.05
C VAL A 9 -14.30 0.75 -11.14
N GLU A 10 -15.37 1.50 -10.94
CA GLU A 10 -15.47 2.35 -9.77
C GLU A 10 -15.77 1.47 -8.54
N PRO A 11 -15.14 1.75 -7.39
CA PRO A 11 -15.41 1.00 -6.18
C PRO A 11 -16.84 1.29 -5.70
N LYS A 12 -17.59 0.23 -5.37
CA LYS A 12 -19.01 0.32 -4.94
C LYS A 12 -19.19 1.08 -3.61
N TYR A 13 -18.13 1.22 -2.82
CA TYR A 13 -18.15 1.95 -1.55
C TYR A 13 -16.79 2.63 -1.32
N SER A 14 -16.80 3.77 -0.62
CA SER A 14 -15.59 4.49 -0.20
C SER A 14 -14.90 3.75 0.96
N PRO A 15 -13.55 3.79 1.06
CA PRO A 15 -12.84 3.36 2.25
C PRO A 15 -13.34 4.05 3.53
N ASP A 16 -13.76 5.31 3.46
CA ASP A 16 -14.28 6.04 4.62
C ASP A 16 -15.59 5.45 5.16
N ASN A 17 -16.47 5.00 4.26
CA ASN A 17 -17.72 4.33 4.66
C ASN A 17 -17.43 3.01 5.37
N MET A 18 -16.38 2.29 4.95
CA MET A 18 -15.95 1.06 5.62
C MET A 18 -15.45 1.33 7.03
N ILE A 19 -14.66 2.39 7.24
CA ILE A 19 -14.16 2.78 8.56
C ILE A 19 -15.32 3.14 9.49
N LYS A 20 -16.29 3.93 9.00
CA LYS A 20 -17.49 4.30 9.77
C LYS A 20 -18.33 3.08 10.13
N ALA A 21 -18.55 2.16 9.20
CA ALA A 21 -19.31 0.94 9.44
C ALA A 21 -18.66 0.06 10.52
N LEU A 22 -17.33 -0.11 10.49
CA LEU A 22 -16.60 -0.86 11.51
C LEU A 22 -16.67 -0.19 12.89
N HIS A 23 -16.50 1.14 12.93
CA HIS A 23 -16.64 1.92 14.16
C HIS A 23 -18.05 1.81 14.76
N ASP A 24 -19.09 1.83 13.94
CA ASP A 24 -20.48 1.69 14.37
C ASP A 24 -20.79 0.29 14.94
N ILE A 25 -20.19 -0.76 14.38
CA ILE A 25 -20.29 -2.12 14.92
C ILE A 25 -19.58 -2.21 16.28
N GLU A 26 -18.39 -1.63 16.41
CA GLU A 26 -17.57 -1.71 17.62
C GLU A 26 -18.13 -0.85 18.77
N HIS A 27 -18.56 0.38 18.48
CA HIS A 27 -18.95 1.35 19.51
C HIS A 27 -20.46 1.50 19.71
N LYS A 28 -21.28 1.33 18.67
CA LYS A 28 -22.75 1.46 18.77
C LYS A 28 -23.46 0.11 18.94
N LYS A 29 -22.71 -1.00 18.99
CA LYS A 29 -23.23 -2.38 19.08
C LYS A 29 -24.24 -2.72 17.98
N LEU A 30 -24.06 -2.13 16.80
CA LEU A 30 -24.88 -2.45 15.63
C LEU A 30 -24.52 -3.85 15.11
N LEU A 31 -25.52 -4.58 14.63
CA LEU A 31 -25.27 -5.86 13.97
C LEU A 31 -24.55 -5.58 12.64
N PRO A 32 -23.65 -6.48 12.18
CA PRO A 32 -22.95 -6.31 10.90
C PRO A 32 -23.87 -6.18 9.68
N ILE A 33 -25.09 -6.72 9.77
CA ILE A 33 -26.12 -6.62 8.73
C ILE A 33 -26.73 -5.21 8.70
N ASP A 34 -27.00 -4.62 9.86
CA ASP A 34 -27.57 -3.28 9.97
C ASP A 34 -26.54 -2.24 9.50
N ALA A 35 -25.29 -2.37 9.95
CA ALA A 35 -24.19 -1.52 9.49
C ALA A 35 -23.92 -1.65 7.97
N ALA A 36 -24.14 -2.82 7.38
CA ALA A 36 -24.03 -3.01 5.93
C ALA A 36 -25.09 -2.21 5.17
N GLN A 37 -26.32 -2.21 5.66
CA GLN A 37 -27.43 -1.46 5.08
C GLN A 37 -27.22 0.05 5.22
N ASP A 38 -26.86 0.52 6.41
CA ASP A 38 -26.69 1.95 6.72
C ASP A 38 -25.57 2.60 5.91
N HIS A 39 -24.47 1.88 5.69
CA HIS A 39 -23.28 2.41 5.00
C HIS A 39 -23.19 2.00 3.52
N GLY A 40 -24.16 1.25 3.00
CA GLY A 40 -24.21 0.82 1.59
C GLY A 40 -23.12 -0.19 1.20
N ILE A 41 -22.68 -1.00 2.15
CA ILE A 41 -21.56 -1.95 1.99
C ILE A 41 -22.13 -3.38 1.96
N PRO A 42 -21.68 -4.28 1.06
CA PRO A 42 -22.11 -5.67 1.13
C PRO A 42 -21.76 -6.31 2.49
N SER A 43 -22.72 -6.97 3.12
CA SER A 43 -22.54 -7.63 4.42
C SER A 43 -21.37 -8.60 4.42
N SER A 44 -21.22 -9.38 3.34
CA SER A 44 -20.08 -10.29 3.15
C SER A 44 -18.73 -9.57 3.22
N THR A 45 -18.63 -8.33 2.73
CA THR A 45 -17.41 -7.52 2.83
C THR A 45 -17.13 -7.12 4.28
N ILE A 46 -18.15 -6.72 5.03
CA ILE A 46 -18.01 -6.40 6.47
C ILE A 46 -17.54 -7.64 7.24
N TYR A 47 -18.18 -8.80 7.03
CA TYR A 47 -17.76 -10.06 7.66
C TYR A 47 -16.32 -10.46 7.30
N ASN A 48 -15.90 -10.27 6.03
CA ASN A 48 -14.52 -10.54 5.61
C ASN A 48 -13.50 -9.59 6.27
N ARG A 49 -13.91 -8.36 6.63
CA ARG A 49 -13.07 -7.42 7.39
C ARG A 49 -13.00 -7.80 8.87
N LEU A 50 -14.14 -8.07 9.49
CA LEU A 50 -14.22 -8.50 10.90
C LEU A 50 -13.47 -9.80 11.17
N SER A 51 -13.57 -10.78 10.25
CA SER A 51 -12.82 -12.04 10.33
C SER A 51 -11.32 -11.89 10.03
N GLY A 52 -10.86 -10.71 9.61
CA GLY A 52 -9.47 -10.46 9.24
C GLY A 52 -9.03 -11.09 7.90
N ARG A 53 -9.96 -11.66 7.13
CA ARG A 53 -9.67 -12.25 5.80
C ARG A 53 -9.15 -11.20 4.82
N PHE A 54 -9.68 -9.99 4.88
CA PHE A 54 -9.16 -8.84 4.15
C PHE A 54 -8.54 -7.85 5.13
N LYS A 55 -7.22 -7.91 5.31
CA LYS A 55 -6.45 -6.83 5.92
C LYS A 55 -6.25 -5.72 4.88
N ASP A 56 -6.06 -4.48 5.33
CA ASP A 56 -5.68 -3.34 4.47
C ASP A 56 -4.25 -3.45 3.89
N SER A 57 -3.76 -4.69 3.71
CA SER A 57 -2.51 -4.91 3.02
C SER A 57 -2.67 -4.42 1.59
N LYS A 58 -1.80 -3.49 1.20
CA LYS A 58 -1.66 -3.09 -0.21
C LYS A 58 -1.43 -4.35 -1.01
N ARG A 59 -2.38 -4.69 -1.88
CA ARG A 59 -2.22 -5.78 -2.85
C ARG A 59 -1.15 -5.34 -3.84
N GLY A 60 0.04 -5.90 -3.71
CA GLY A 60 1.20 -5.59 -4.54
C GLY A 60 2.23 -6.71 -4.46
N ALA A 61 3.15 -6.73 -5.44
CA ALA A 61 4.32 -7.58 -5.34
C ALA A 61 5.08 -7.27 -4.06
N LYS A 62 5.64 -8.30 -3.42
CA LYS A 62 6.54 -8.09 -2.28
C LYS A 62 7.69 -7.21 -2.76
N THR A 63 7.99 -6.16 -1.98
CA THR A 63 9.13 -5.30 -2.28
C THR A 63 10.42 -6.11 -2.15
N ILE A 64 11.42 -5.79 -2.96
CA ILE A 64 12.75 -6.42 -2.90
C ILE A 64 13.47 -5.99 -1.62
N LEU A 65 13.16 -4.79 -1.15
CA LEU A 65 13.74 -4.19 0.03
C LEU A 65 13.00 -4.61 1.30
N SER A 66 13.75 -4.89 2.36
CA SER A 66 13.20 -5.04 3.70
C SER A 66 12.74 -3.68 4.24
N LYS A 67 11.90 -3.69 5.29
CA LYS A 67 11.42 -2.44 5.91
C LYS A 67 12.57 -1.59 6.46
N GLU A 68 13.63 -2.22 6.94
CA GLU A 68 14.81 -1.54 7.47
C GLU A 68 15.57 -0.83 6.34
N GLU A 69 15.74 -1.51 5.21
CA GLU A 69 16.37 -0.94 4.00
C GLU A 69 15.54 0.20 3.40
N GLU A 70 14.21 0.06 3.36
CA GLU A 70 13.31 1.13 2.94
C GLU A 70 13.41 2.34 3.88
N SER A 71 13.49 2.10 5.20
CA SER A 71 13.61 3.17 6.20
C SER A 71 14.92 3.93 6.04
N PHE A 72 16.01 3.23 5.77
CA PHE A 72 17.31 3.84 5.47
C PHE A 72 17.23 4.74 4.23
N LEU A 73 16.66 4.27 3.13
CA LEU A 73 16.51 5.07 1.91
C LEU A 73 15.63 6.30 2.13
N ILE A 74 14.52 6.16 2.87
CA ILE A 74 13.66 7.29 3.23
C ILE A 74 14.46 8.33 4.00
N HIS A 75 15.25 7.90 5.00
CA HIS A 75 16.10 8.80 5.78
C HIS A 75 17.09 9.55 4.89
N VAL A 76 17.77 8.86 3.97
CA VAL A 76 18.69 9.49 3.03
C VAL A 76 17.97 10.53 2.17
N ILE A 77 16.83 10.18 1.56
CA ILE A 77 16.06 11.10 0.71
C ILE A 77 15.63 12.34 1.50
N GLN A 78 15.17 12.17 2.74
CA GLN A 78 14.77 13.28 3.63
C GLN A 78 15.96 14.19 3.96
N THR A 79 17.13 13.62 4.24
CA THR A 79 18.37 14.39 4.51
C THR A 79 18.79 15.22 3.29
N PHE A 80 18.76 14.63 2.09
CA PHE A 80 19.06 15.36 0.86
C PHE A 80 18.03 16.46 0.57
N GLN A 81 16.75 16.23 0.89
CA GLN A 81 15.71 17.23 0.80
C GLN A 81 15.96 18.41 1.77
N GLN A 82 16.39 18.14 3.00
CA GLN A 82 16.74 19.18 3.98
C GLN A 82 17.91 20.03 3.50
N TRP A 83 18.87 19.43 2.81
CA TRP A 83 19.99 20.13 2.17
C TRP A 83 19.62 20.83 0.86
N GLN A 84 18.33 20.83 0.50
CA GLN A 84 17.82 21.40 -0.75
C GLN A 84 18.52 20.84 -2.00
N HIS A 85 19.01 19.61 -1.90
CA HIS A 85 19.68 18.95 -3.00
C HIS A 85 18.69 18.03 -3.74
N PRO A 86 18.42 18.26 -5.03
CA PRO A 86 17.49 17.44 -5.78
C PRO A 86 18.08 16.04 -6.02
N MET A 87 17.30 15.01 -5.71
CA MET A 87 17.64 13.63 -6.05
C MET A 87 16.88 13.15 -7.28
N THR A 88 17.61 12.54 -8.21
CA THR A 88 17.01 11.86 -9.36
C THR A 88 16.67 10.41 -8.99
N PRO A 89 15.65 9.79 -9.63
CA PRO A 89 15.36 8.37 -9.43
C PRO A 89 16.55 7.45 -9.71
N ALA A 90 17.42 7.82 -10.66
CA ALA A 90 18.64 7.08 -10.96
C ALA A 90 19.64 7.10 -9.79
N ALA A 91 19.82 8.25 -9.14
CA ALA A 91 20.68 8.38 -7.96
C ALA A 91 20.16 7.55 -6.78
N ILE A 92 18.85 7.57 -6.54
CA ILE A 92 18.21 6.76 -5.48
C ILE A 92 18.44 5.27 -5.74
N LYS A 93 18.26 4.81 -7.00
CA LYS A 93 18.56 3.42 -7.38
C LYS A 93 20.03 3.06 -7.15
N ALA A 94 20.97 3.95 -7.47
CA ALA A 94 22.40 3.72 -7.25
C ALA A 94 22.72 3.57 -5.75
N ILE A 95 22.15 4.44 -4.91
CA ILE A 95 22.33 4.36 -3.44
C ILE A 95 21.76 3.05 -2.91
N ALA A 96 20.55 2.68 -3.31
CA ALA A 96 19.93 1.42 -2.92
C ALA A 96 20.78 0.22 -3.33
N LYS A 97 21.30 0.22 -4.56
CA LYS A 97 22.20 -0.84 -5.07
C LYS A 97 23.48 -0.93 -4.23
N ASN A 98 24.14 0.19 -3.97
CA ASN A 98 25.38 0.22 -3.20
C ASN A 98 25.17 -0.28 -1.77
N TYR A 99 24.08 0.17 -1.12
CA TYR A 99 23.72 -0.29 0.22
C TYR A 99 23.46 -1.80 0.27
N MET A 100 22.79 -2.35 -0.75
CA MET A 100 22.57 -3.80 -0.85
C MET A 100 23.88 -4.59 -1.04
N LEU A 101 24.81 -4.06 -1.84
CA LEU A 101 26.12 -4.66 -2.04
C LEU A 101 26.96 -4.68 -0.76
N GLU A 102 26.93 -3.60 0.02
CA GLU A 102 27.60 -3.51 1.32
C GLU A 102 27.07 -4.54 2.33
N LEU A 103 25.77 -4.84 2.26
CA LEU A 103 25.14 -5.90 3.04
C LEU A 103 25.39 -7.32 2.50
N GLY A 104 26.17 -7.47 1.42
CA GLY A 104 26.48 -8.75 0.80
C GLY A 104 25.34 -9.35 -0.03
N ARG A 105 24.30 -8.58 -0.35
CA ARG A 105 23.21 -9.02 -1.24
C ARG A 105 23.53 -8.67 -2.69
N ASN A 106 23.81 -9.69 -3.48
CA ASN A 106 24.08 -9.52 -4.91
C ASN A 106 22.76 -9.58 -5.70
N ILE A 107 22.20 -8.42 -6.04
CA ILE A 107 20.96 -8.32 -6.81
C ILE A 107 21.31 -7.94 -8.25
N SER A 108 20.98 -8.81 -9.20
CA SER A 108 21.04 -8.46 -10.62
C SER A 108 19.87 -7.51 -10.94
N ILE A 109 20.19 -6.24 -11.22
CA ILE A 109 19.21 -5.19 -11.55
C ILE A 109 18.89 -5.20 -13.05
N ASP A 110 19.31 -6.22 -13.81
CA ASP A 110 19.04 -6.33 -15.26
C ASP A 110 17.60 -6.80 -15.59
N SER A 111 16.66 -6.70 -14.65
CA SER A 111 15.25 -6.92 -14.96
C SER A 111 14.61 -5.59 -15.36
N HIS A 112 14.41 -5.44 -16.67
CA HIS A 112 13.63 -4.38 -17.31
C HIS A 112 12.42 -3.93 -16.48
N LEU A 113 12.50 -2.70 -15.97
CA LEU A 113 11.39 -1.85 -15.54
C LEU A 113 11.33 -0.64 -16.45
#